data_AF-A0A958G1Y7-F1
#
_entry.id   AF-A0A958G1Y7-F1
#
_cell.length_a   1.000
_cell.length_b   1.000
_cell.length_c   1.000
_cell.angle_alpha   90.00
_cell.angle_beta   90.00
_cell.angle_gamma   90.00
#
_symmetry.space_group_name_H-M   'P 1'
#
loop_
_entity.id
_entity.type
_entity.pdbx_description
1 polymer ?
#
loop_
_entity_poly.entity_id
_entity_poly.type
_entity_poly.pdbx_seq_one_letter_code
_entity_poly.pdbx_strand_id
1 'polypeptide(L)'
;MPDAFDCPEIRYIDAFPFEQDGEKYIYIRDPLEIASAPLVMTPLEFYVITHFDGVHTVADIQEKFARQFGALLITEERIREIARTLDAHYYLATENYHAHAEQVMEAFRRSPVRKAWHAGSAYEADPEKLRGQIEGFYRSPHSAGMLQELKEVNGTLPDSARKRLLGILTPHIDLRVGAAAYTPAYRQLFEHTEADLFIILGVAHYGGGSFFIATEKDFETPLGIVETDRDFLHAWEDFAGGKLTREDWAHRIEHSIEFQLPFLQHGCSHPFKILPVLCGSV
;
A
#
# COMPACT_ATOMS: atom_id res chain seq x y z
N MET A 1 15.82 25.65 -24.81
CA MET A 1 14.52 25.11 -24.37
C MET A 1 14.06 25.98 -23.22
N PRO A 2 12.74 26.18 -23.00
CA PRO A 2 12.27 26.84 -21.78
C PRO A 2 12.83 26.12 -20.55
N ASP A 3 13.11 26.85 -19.47
CA ASP A 3 13.47 26.26 -18.18
C ASP A 3 12.30 25.38 -17.71
N ALA A 4 12.55 24.09 -17.42
CA ALA A 4 11.52 23.14 -16.98
C ALA A 4 10.83 23.59 -15.67
N PHE A 5 11.43 24.55 -14.96
CA PHE A 5 10.89 25.11 -13.72
C PHE A 5 10.19 26.46 -13.91
N ASP A 6 9.94 26.90 -15.15
CA ASP A 6 9.24 28.16 -15.37
C ASP A 6 7.76 28.08 -14.96
N CYS A 7 7.08 26.96 -15.27
CA CYS A 7 5.74 26.61 -14.81
C CYS A 7 5.79 25.22 -14.14
N PRO A 8 6.25 25.11 -12.87
CA PRO A 8 6.41 23.82 -12.21
C PRO A 8 5.06 23.16 -11.97
N GLU A 9 5.01 21.83 -12.06
CA GLU A 9 3.82 21.02 -11.80
C GLU A 9 4.14 19.97 -10.72
N ILE A 10 3.49 20.05 -9.56
CA ILE A 10 3.63 19.06 -8.49
C ILE A 10 2.64 17.91 -8.72
N ARG A 11 3.10 16.68 -8.50
CA ARG A 11 2.24 15.49 -8.50
C ARG A 11 1.32 15.48 -7.28
N TYR A 12 0.38 14.54 -7.27
CA TYR A 12 -0.39 14.23 -6.07
C TYR A 12 0.54 13.81 -4.92
N ILE A 13 0.36 14.44 -3.77
CA ILE A 13 1.13 14.22 -2.54
C ILE A 13 0.18 14.12 -1.34
N ASP A 14 0.60 13.39 -0.32
CA ASP A 14 0.02 13.55 1.02
C ASP A 14 0.79 14.66 1.76
N ALA A 15 0.08 15.50 2.51
CA ALA A 15 0.67 16.57 3.31
C ALA A 15 0.09 16.57 4.73
N PHE A 16 0.97 16.58 5.73
CA PHE A 16 0.60 16.51 7.15
C PHE A 16 1.25 17.66 7.94
N PRO A 17 0.48 18.55 8.56
CA PRO A 17 1.03 19.58 9.42
C PRO A 17 1.53 18.97 10.74
N PHE A 18 2.66 19.46 11.24
CA PHE A 18 3.17 19.12 12.57
C PHE A 18 3.91 20.30 13.20
N GLU A 19 4.14 20.22 14.52
CA GLU A 19 4.89 21.20 15.28
C GLU A 19 6.15 20.57 15.87
N GLN A 20 7.27 21.28 15.77
CA GLN A 20 8.55 20.89 16.36
C GLN A 20 9.22 22.15 16.93
N ASP A 21 9.61 22.09 18.21
CA ASP A 21 10.25 23.20 18.92
C ASP A 21 9.45 24.53 18.90
N GLY A 22 8.11 24.43 18.84
CA GLY A 22 7.20 25.58 18.76
C GLY A 22 7.03 26.16 17.35
N GLU A 23 7.74 25.63 16.37
CA GLU A 23 7.64 26.02 14.96
C GLU A 23 6.76 25.03 14.17
N LYS A 24 6.01 25.56 13.20
CA LYS A 24 5.12 24.77 12.34
C LYS A 24 5.82 24.33 11.07
N TYR A 25 5.60 23.06 10.72
CA TYR A 25 6.12 22.43 9.53
C TYR A 25 5.05 21.61 8.83
N ILE A 26 5.30 21.28 7.57
CA ILE A 26 4.48 20.38 6.78
C ILE A 26 5.37 19.26 6.27
N TYR A 27 5.03 18.04 6.65
CA TYR A 27 5.62 16.81 6.15
C TYR A 27 4.86 16.39 4.90
N ILE A 28 5.56 16.28 3.77
CA ILE A 28 5.00 15.78 2.51
C ILE A 28 5.60 14.43 2.16
N ARG A 29 4.78 13.56 1.58
CA ARG A 29 5.22 12.27 1.04
C ARG A 29 4.52 11.95 -0.28
N ASP A 30 5.17 11.14 -1.09
CA ASP A 30 4.58 10.56 -2.30
C ASP A 30 3.79 9.30 -1.93
N PRO A 31 2.45 9.30 -2.07
CA PRO A 31 1.63 8.13 -1.75
C PRO A 31 1.92 6.95 -2.69
N LEU A 32 2.54 7.20 -3.85
CA LEU A 32 2.98 6.14 -4.76
C LEU A 32 4.37 5.61 -4.44
N GLU A 33 5.09 6.14 -3.44
CA GLU A 33 6.43 5.72 -3.04
C GLU A 33 7.41 5.65 -4.23
N ILE A 34 7.37 6.65 -5.11
CA ILE A 34 8.33 6.88 -6.21
C ILE A 34 9.34 7.96 -5.83
N ALA A 35 8.94 8.94 -5.02
CA ALA A 35 9.86 9.92 -4.47
C ALA A 35 10.97 9.24 -3.66
N SER A 36 12.17 9.83 -3.71
CA SER A 36 13.35 9.24 -3.07
C SER A 36 13.32 9.33 -1.55
N ALA A 37 12.59 10.29 -1.01
CA ALA A 37 12.37 10.47 0.43
C ALA A 37 11.16 11.39 0.68
N PRO A 38 10.52 11.32 1.86
CA PRO A 38 9.64 12.38 2.32
C PRO A 38 10.41 13.68 2.53
N LEU A 39 9.71 14.81 2.43
CA LEU A 39 10.29 16.14 2.64
C LEU A 39 9.55 16.89 3.73
N VAL A 40 10.28 17.78 4.41
CA VAL A 40 9.73 18.69 5.40
C VAL A 40 9.94 20.11 4.89
N MET A 41 8.90 20.93 5.00
CA MET A 41 8.95 22.32 4.57
C MET A 41 8.13 23.21 5.50
N THR A 42 8.37 24.52 5.39
CA THR A 42 7.62 25.54 6.12
C THR A 42 6.22 25.75 5.49
N PRO A 43 5.26 26.31 6.25
CA PRO A 43 3.96 26.69 5.69
C PRO A 43 4.03 27.67 4.52
N LEU A 44 5.07 28.51 4.46
CA LEU A 44 5.29 29.47 3.38
C LEU A 44 5.75 28.76 2.10
N GLU A 45 6.67 27.82 2.21
CA GLU A 45 7.10 26.97 1.09
C GLU A 45 5.94 26.09 0.61
N PHE A 46 5.14 25.55 1.54
CA PHE A 46 3.98 24.77 1.17
C PHE A 46 2.96 25.61 0.37
N TYR A 47 2.71 26.87 0.79
CA TYR A 47 1.87 27.77 -0.01
C TYR A 47 2.41 27.94 -1.43
N VAL A 48 3.72 28.09 -1.61
CA VAL A 48 4.34 28.20 -2.94
C VAL A 48 4.03 26.96 -3.79
N ILE A 49 4.22 25.76 -3.27
CA ILE A 49 3.99 24.53 -4.03
C ILE A 49 2.51 24.27 -4.34
N THR A 50 1.57 24.83 -3.58
CA THR A 50 0.14 24.75 -3.94
C THR A 50 -0.20 25.46 -5.24
N HIS A 51 0.70 26.29 -5.77
CA HIS A 51 0.58 26.92 -7.09
C HIS A 51 1.51 26.29 -8.14
N PHE A 52 2.14 25.15 -7.84
CA PHE A 52 2.91 24.38 -8.82
C PHE A 52 1.94 23.50 -9.61
N ASP A 53 1.16 24.11 -10.51
CA ASP A 53 0.08 23.45 -11.26
C ASP A 53 0.38 23.31 -12.76
N GLY A 54 1.62 23.55 -13.19
CA GLY A 54 2.02 23.51 -14.59
C GLY A 54 1.52 24.69 -15.42
N VAL A 55 0.79 25.64 -14.82
CA VAL A 55 0.19 26.79 -15.51
C VAL A 55 0.79 28.11 -15.01
N HIS A 56 0.98 28.27 -13.70
CA HIS A 56 1.50 29.51 -13.15
C HIS A 56 3.02 29.61 -13.32
N THR A 57 3.46 30.74 -13.87
CA THR A 57 4.89 31.04 -13.96
C THR A 57 5.48 31.37 -12.58
N VAL A 58 6.80 31.29 -12.43
CA VAL A 58 7.50 31.77 -11.22
C VAL A 58 7.09 33.20 -10.85
N ALA A 59 6.91 34.08 -11.84
CA ALA A 59 6.48 35.45 -11.62
C ALA A 59 5.03 35.53 -11.10
N ASP A 60 4.12 34.72 -11.65
CA ASP A 60 2.73 34.64 -11.16
C ASP A 60 2.68 34.16 -9.71
N ILE A 61 3.52 33.18 -9.37
CA ILE A 61 3.60 32.63 -8.01
C ILE A 61 4.14 33.67 -7.03
N GLN A 62 5.16 34.45 -7.41
CA GLN A 62 5.64 35.58 -6.60
C GLN A 62 4.53 36.61 -6.37
N GLU A 63 3.77 36.96 -7.41
CA GLU A 63 2.67 37.92 -7.29
C GLU A 63 1.60 37.41 -6.31
N LYS A 64 1.18 36.15 -6.43
CA LYS A 64 0.22 35.53 -5.50
C LYS A 64 0.75 35.50 -4.07
N PHE A 65 2.03 35.16 -3.89
CA PHE A 65 2.67 35.15 -2.58
C PHE A 65 2.65 36.55 -1.94
N ALA A 66 3.06 37.59 -2.68
CA ALA A 66 3.04 38.96 -2.19
C ALA A 66 1.61 39.44 -1.87
N ARG A 67 0.61 39.06 -2.68
CA ARG A 67 -0.80 39.37 -2.41
C ARG A 67 -1.32 38.69 -1.14
N GLN A 68 -0.87 37.47 -0.84
CA GLN A 68 -1.30 36.70 0.34
C GLN A 68 -0.61 37.16 1.62
N PHE A 69 0.69 37.45 1.57
CA PHE A 69 1.52 37.72 2.77
C PHE A 69 1.97 39.17 2.91
N GLY A 70 1.55 40.06 1.99
CA GLY A 70 1.76 41.50 2.06
C GLY A 70 3.24 41.90 1.99
N ALA A 71 3.81 42.30 3.13
CA ALA A 71 5.19 42.79 3.22
C ALA A 71 6.24 41.67 3.06
N LEU A 72 5.83 40.40 3.14
CA LEU A 72 6.72 39.27 2.92
C LEU A 72 6.93 39.07 1.41
N LEU A 73 8.19 39.13 0.99
CA LEU A 73 8.59 38.88 -0.39
C LEU A 73 9.32 37.55 -0.49
N ILE A 74 9.03 36.80 -1.53
CA ILE A 74 9.80 35.62 -1.95
C ILE A 74 10.51 35.96 -3.26
N THR A 75 11.77 35.56 -3.40
CA THR A 75 12.53 35.79 -4.63
C THR A 75 12.23 34.72 -5.67
N GLU A 76 12.38 35.05 -6.96
CA GLU A 76 12.28 34.05 -8.04
C GLU A 76 13.25 32.90 -7.81
N GLU A 77 14.48 33.21 -7.39
CA GLU A 77 15.49 32.19 -7.11
C GLU A 77 15.03 31.25 -6.01
N ARG A 78 14.37 31.74 -4.96
CA ARG A 78 13.86 30.86 -3.89
C ARG A 78 12.77 29.91 -4.40
N ILE A 79 11.87 30.40 -5.26
CA ILE A 79 10.85 29.53 -5.89
C ILE A 79 11.52 28.47 -6.77
N ARG A 80 12.52 28.86 -7.57
CA ARG A 80 13.28 27.93 -8.41
C ARG A 80 14.09 26.92 -7.60
N GLU A 81 14.66 27.31 -6.45
CA GLU A 81 15.31 26.39 -5.52
C GLU A 81 14.33 25.35 -4.95
N ILE A 82 13.11 25.76 -4.58
CA ILE A 82 12.05 24.84 -4.12
C ILE A 82 11.71 23.86 -5.24
N ALA A 83 11.52 24.35 -6.47
CA ALA A 83 11.22 23.50 -7.63
C ALA A 83 12.34 22.50 -7.93
N ARG A 84 13.60 22.94 -7.96
CA ARG A 84 14.77 22.06 -8.16
C ARG A 84 14.88 21.00 -7.05
N THR A 85 14.60 21.37 -5.80
CA THR A 85 14.61 20.41 -4.68
C THR A 85 13.52 19.35 -4.87
N LEU A 86 12.29 19.75 -5.21
CA LEU A 86 11.19 18.82 -5.46
C LEU A 86 11.48 17.90 -6.66
N ASP A 87 12.05 18.43 -7.74
CA ASP A 87 12.43 17.65 -8.92
C ASP A 87 13.53 16.63 -8.63
N ALA A 88 14.56 17.01 -7.86
CA ALA A 88 15.62 16.11 -7.42
C ALA A 88 15.09 14.96 -6.54
N HIS A 89 13.93 15.15 -5.91
CA HIS A 89 13.21 14.15 -5.12
C HIS A 89 12.00 13.53 -5.84
N TYR A 90 11.83 13.80 -7.15
CA TYR A 90 10.79 13.25 -8.01
C TYR A 90 9.34 13.61 -7.63
N TYR A 91 9.14 14.76 -6.99
CA TYR A 91 7.81 15.28 -6.64
C TYR A 91 7.15 16.05 -7.78
N LEU A 92 7.93 16.57 -8.73
CA LEU A 92 7.41 17.31 -9.89
C LEU A 92 7.12 16.38 -11.08
N ALA A 93 6.11 16.71 -11.88
CA ALA A 93 5.75 16.00 -13.11
C ALA A 93 6.70 16.36 -14.26
N THR A 94 7.98 15.99 -14.12
CA THR A 94 9.03 16.28 -15.09
C THR A 94 9.49 15.01 -15.82
N GLU A 95 10.28 15.18 -16.89
CA GLU A 95 10.97 14.06 -17.55
C GLU A 95 11.84 13.26 -16.56
N ASN A 96 12.42 13.92 -15.55
CA ASN A 96 13.21 13.28 -14.51
C ASN A 96 12.35 12.31 -13.67
N TYR A 97 11.18 12.76 -13.21
CA TYR A 97 10.21 11.87 -12.55
C TYR A 97 9.78 10.72 -13.47
N HIS A 98 9.39 10.99 -14.71
CA HIS A 98 8.90 9.95 -15.62
C HIS A 98 9.96 8.87 -15.89
N ALA A 99 11.22 9.27 -16.08
CA ALA A 99 12.32 8.34 -16.25
C ALA A 99 12.55 7.49 -14.99
N HIS A 100 12.50 8.09 -13.80
CA HIS A 100 12.65 7.35 -12.55
C HIS A 100 11.47 6.41 -12.26
N ALA A 101 10.24 6.89 -12.44
CA ALA A 101 9.03 6.11 -12.27
C ALA A 101 9.05 4.86 -13.16
N GLU A 102 9.43 4.99 -14.43
CA GLU A 102 9.52 3.85 -15.34
C GLU A 102 10.60 2.86 -14.91
N GLN A 103 11.73 3.31 -14.35
CA GLN A 103 12.73 2.42 -13.78
C GLN A 103 12.20 1.64 -12.57
N VAL A 104 11.46 2.31 -11.67
CA VAL A 104 10.84 1.66 -10.50
C VAL A 104 9.79 0.64 -10.94
N MET A 105 8.94 1.00 -11.90
CA MET A 105 7.91 0.10 -12.42
C MET A 105 8.52 -1.10 -13.15
N GLU A 106 9.55 -0.88 -13.98
CA GLU A 106 10.24 -1.96 -14.68
C GLU A 106 10.98 -2.90 -13.72
N ALA A 107 11.61 -2.36 -12.67
CA ALA A 107 12.21 -3.18 -11.62
C ALA A 107 11.16 -4.07 -10.92
N PHE A 108 9.98 -3.54 -10.63
CA PHE A 108 8.87 -4.32 -10.08
C PHE A 108 8.34 -5.36 -11.09
N ARG A 109 8.11 -4.99 -12.35
CA ARG A 109 7.65 -5.89 -13.42
C ARG A 109 8.58 -7.10 -13.56
N ARG A 110 9.90 -6.89 -13.52
CA ARG A 110 10.91 -7.96 -13.62
C ARG A 110 11.01 -8.84 -12.38
N SER A 111 10.60 -8.35 -11.21
CA SER A 111 10.67 -9.15 -9.98
C SER A 111 9.63 -10.27 -10.01
N PRO A 112 10.00 -11.54 -9.81
CA PRO A 112 9.03 -12.63 -9.67
C PRO A 112 8.32 -12.60 -8.31
N VAL A 113 8.82 -11.80 -7.36
CA VAL A 113 8.34 -11.72 -5.98
C VAL A 113 7.95 -10.28 -5.64
N ARG A 114 6.77 -10.10 -5.09
CA ARG A 114 6.35 -8.87 -4.41
C ARG A 114 6.92 -8.88 -2.99
N LYS A 115 7.74 -7.88 -2.68
CA LYS A 115 8.37 -7.74 -1.37
C LYS A 115 7.34 -7.42 -0.27
N ALA A 116 7.71 -7.75 0.98
CA ALA A 116 6.95 -7.43 2.17
C ALA A 116 7.00 -5.91 2.45
N TRP A 117 6.23 -5.12 1.71
CA TRP A 117 6.36 -3.66 1.69
C TRP A 117 6.05 -3.01 3.05
N HIS A 118 5.18 -3.61 3.85
CA HIS A 118 4.71 -3.05 5.11
C HIS A 118 5.32 -3.75 6.34
N ALA A 119 6.28 -4.65 6.12
CA ALA A 119 7.07 -5.23 7.20
C ALA A 119 7.94 -4.15 7.86
N GLY A 120 7.86 -4.03 9.18
CA GLY A 120 8.56 -3.04 9.99
C GLY A 120 7.80 -1.72 10.18
N SER A 121 6.79 -1.43 9.35
CA SER A 121 5.96 -0.22 9.47
C SER A 121 4.56 -0.52 10.01
N ALA A 122 3.87 -1.51 9.44
CA ALA A 122 2.52 -1.90 9.83
C ALA A 122 2.49 -3.17 10.71
N TYR A 123 3.45 -4.07 10.51
CA TYR A 123 3.61 -5.30 11.29
C TYR A 123 5.09 -5.63 11.48
N GLU A 124 5.42 -6.56 12.37
CA GLU A 124 6.82 -6.87 12.71
C GLU A 124 7.60 -7.43 11.51
N ALA A 125 8.81 -6.90 11.25
CA ALA A 125 9.70 -7.41 10.20
C ALA A 125 10.50 -8.65 10.61
N ASP A 126 10.61 -8.91 11.92
CA ASP A 126 11.27 -10.11 12.44
C ASP A 126 10.26 -11.27 12.52
N PRO A 127 10.60 -12.47 12.03
CA PRO A 127 9.67 -13.60 11.98
C PRO A 127 9.15 -14.03 13.35
N GLU A 128 10.00 -14.06 14.37
CA GLU A 128 9.60 -14.50 15.71
C GLU A 128 8.73 -13.44 16.39
N LYS A 129 9.08 -12.15 16.23
CA LYS A 129 8.23 -11.06 16.70
C LYS A 129 6.89 -11.02 15.98
N LEU A 130 6.84 -11.31 14.68
CA LEU A 130 5.60 -11.35 13.91
C LEU A 130 4.69 -12.49 14.40
N ARG A 131 5.24 -13.68 14.64
CA ARG A 131 4.47 -14.78 15.26
C ARG A 131 3.92 -14.34 16.62
N GLY A 132 4.75 -13.76 17.47
CA GLY A 132 4.34 -13.24 18.77
C GLY A 132 3.28 -12.13 18.68
N GLN A 133 3.36 -11.26 17.68
CA GLN A 133 2.40 -10.19 17.42
C GLN A 133 1.03 -10.77 17.03
N ILE A 134 0.99 -11.72 16.09
CA ILE A 134 -0.24 -12.39 15.67
C ILE A 134 -0.84 -13.20 16.83
N GLU A 135 -0.04 -13.96 17.58
CA GLU A 135 -0.52 -14.64 18.80
C GLU A 135 -1.09 -13.65 19.83
N GLY A 136 -0.44 -12.51 20.01
CA GLY A 136 -0.92 -11.44 20.88
C GLY A 136 -2.31 -10.94 20.49
N PHE A 137 -2.61 -10.83 19.19
CA PHE A 137 -3.93 -10.47 18.70
C PHE A 137 -5.00 -11.50 19.07
N TYR A 138 -4.69 -12.80 19.00
CA TYR A 138 -5.62 -13.86 19.43
C TYR A 138 -5.79 -13.96 20.96
N ARG A 139 -4.94 -13.27 21.75
CA ARG A 139 -5.06 -13.19 23.22
C ARG A 139 -5.78 -11.92 23.68
N SER A 140 -6.05 -10.96 22.80
CA SER A 140 -6.60 -9.66 23.21
C SER A 140 -8.05 -9.78 23.70
N PRO A 141 -8.50 -8.89 24.62
CA PRO A 141 -9.93 -8.76 24.91
C PRO A 141 -10.71 -8.52 23.61
N HIS A 142 -11.85 -9.18 23.44
CA HIS A 142 -12.67 -9.17 22.22
C HIS A 142 -12.09 -9.91 21.00
N SER A 143 -10.96 -10.61 21.14
CA SER A 143 -10.48 -11.54 20.13
C SER A 143 -11.21 -12.88 20.17
N ALA A 144 -10.90 -13.73 19.19
CA ALA A 144 -11.48 -15.06 19.08
C ALA A 144 -10.90 -16.10 20.06
N GLY A 145 -9.91 -15.78 20.89
CA GLY A 145 -9.16 -16.79 21.68
C GLY A 145 -8.10 -17.53 20.86
N MET A 146 -7.27 -18.36 21.52
CA MET A 146 -6.09 -18.97 20.90
C MET A 146 -6.41 -20.07 19.88
N LEU A 147 -5.63 -20.15 18.80
CA LEU A 147 -5.74 -21.23 17.81
C LEU A 147 -5.39 -22.62 18.39
N GLN A 148 -4.59 -22.72 19.47
CA GLN A 148 -4.26 -24.02 20.08
C GLN A 148 -5.46 -24.66 20.79
N GLU A 149 -6.42 -23.86 21.29
CA GLU A 149 -7.69 -24.37 21.82
C GLU A 149 -8.51 -25.11 20.75
N LEU A 150 -8.18 -24.93 19.45
CA LEU A 150 -8.83 -25.63 18.33
C LEU A 150 -8.46 -27.11 18.25
N LYS A 151 -7.22 -27.49 18.61
CA LYS A 151 -6.79 -28.90 18.52
C LYS A 151 -7.45 -29.76 19.59
N GLU A 152 -7.78 -29.18 20.75
CA GLU A 152 -8.46 -29.88 21.85
C GLU A 152 -9.98 -30.00 21.64
N VAL A 153 -10.58 -29.15 20.80
CA VAL A 153 -12.00 -29.21 20.39
C VAL A 153 -12.15 -30.00 19.08
N ASN A 154 -11.36 -31.06 18.87
CA ASN A 154 -11.66 -32.06 17.85
C ASN A 154 -12.69 -33.08 18.38
N GLY A 155 -13.86 -32.57 18.74
CA GLY A 155 -15.09 -33.34 18.57
C GLY A 155 -15.44 -33.25 17.09
N THR A 156 -15.39 -34.37 16.37
CA THR A 156 -15.83 -34.48 14.97
C THR A 156 -17.25 -33.92 14.85
N LEU A 157 -17.37 -32.66 14.41
CA LEU A 157 -18.65 -32.08 14.05
C LEU A 157 -19.25 -32.96 12.94
N PRO A 158 -20.52 -33.39 13.04
CA PRO A 158 -21.17 -34.17 11.99
C PRO A 158 -21.08 -33.43 10.65
N ASP A 159 -20.76 -34.13 9.56
CA ASP A 159 -20.64 -33.54 8.21
C ASP A 159 -21.87 -32.73 7.79
N SER A 160 -23.05 -33.08 8.31
CA SER A 160 -24.31 -32.36 8.06
C SER A 160 -24.43 -30.98 8.71
N ALA A 161 -23.54 -30.64 9.66
CA ALA A 161 -23.55 -29.38 10.42
C ALA A 161 -22.44 -28.40 9.98
N ARG A 162 -21.44 -28.86 9.22
CA ARG A 162 -20.48 -27.96 8.56
C ARG A 162 -21.20 -27.26 7.41
N LYS A 163 -21.86 -26.13 7.70
CA LYS A 163 -22.19 -25.18 6.64
C LYS A 163 -20.88 -24.86 5.92
N ARG A 164 -20.82 -25.16 4.61
CA ARG A 164 -19.63 -24.89 3.80
C ARG A 164 -19.33 -23.40 3.87
N LEU A 165 -18.26 -23.03 4.58
CA LEU A 165 -17.76 -21.66 4.60
C LEU A 165 -17.26 -21.32 3.19
N LEU A 166 -17.82 -20.27 2.59
CA LEU A 166 -17.45 -19.84 1.23
C LEU A 166 -16.34 -18.79 1.24
N GLY A 167 -16.18 -18.07 2.34
CA GLY A 167 -15.17 -17.02 2.49
C GLY A 167 -15.38 -16.25 3.78
N ILE A 168 -14.40 -15.39 4.09
CA ILE A 168 -14.44 -14.47 5.22
C ILE A 168 -14.33 -13.04 4.71
N LEU A 169 -14.84 -12.09 5.49
CA LEU A 169 -14.63 -10.66 5.27
C LEU A 169 -13.80 -10.13 6.44
N THR A 170 -12.64 -9.60 6.14
CA THR A 170 -11.72 -8.99 7.11
C THR A 170 -11.47 -7.54 6.72
N PRO A 171 -11.15 -6.66 7.69
CA PRO A 171 -10.65 -5.35 7.34
C PRO A 171 -9.26 -5.45 6.71
N HIS A 172 -8.73 -4.33 6.24
CA HIS A 172 -7.33 -4.16 5.88
C HIS A 172 -6.69 -2.96 6.60
N ILE A 173 -7.25 -2.58 7.75
CA ILE A 173 -6.70 -1.51 8.60
C ILE A 173 -5.44 -1.99 9.32
N ASP A 174 -4.72 -1.04 9.93
CA ASP A 174 -3.58 -1.32 10.80
C ASP A 174 -3.86 -2.50 11.76
N LEU A 175 -3.01 -3.52 11.70
CA LEU A 175 -3.19 -4.77 12.44
C LEU A 175 -3.29 -4.53 13.96
N ARG A 176 -2.61 -3.51 14.47
CA ARG A 176 -2.58 -3.14 15.89
C ARG A 176 -3.94 -2.67 16.40
N VAL A 177 -4.77 -2.13 15.51
CA VAL A 177 -6.10 -1.61 15.83
C VAL A 177 -7.20 -2.58 15.40
N GLY A 178 -6.98 -3.33 14.31
CA GLY A 178 -7.98 -4.24 13.74
C GLY A 178 -8.05 -5.64 14.34
N ALA A 179 -7.18 -5.99 15.29
CA ALA A 179 -7.04 -7.35 15.84
C ALA A 179 -8.37 -8.03 16.23
N ALA A 180 -9.28 -7.28 16.86
CA ALA A 180 -10.58 -7.78 17.30
C ALA A 180 -11.53 -8.16 16.14
N ALA A 181 -11.28 -7.67 14.92
CA ALA A 181 -12.04 -8.02 13.73
C ALA A 181 -11.34 -9.11 12.89
N TYR A 182 -10.02 -9.09 12.79
CA TYR A 182 -9.25 -10.12 12.06
C TYR A 182 -9.40 -11.50 12.69
N THR A 183 -9.16 -11.60 13.99
CA THR A 183 -9.01 -12.91 14.65
C THR A 183 -10.29 -13.76 14.64
N PRO A 184 -11.52 -13.24 14.83
CA PRO A 184 -12.72 -14.07 14.75
C PRO A 184 -13.00 -14.59 13.34
N ALA A 185 -12.74 -13.77 12.32
CA ALA A 185 -12.91 -14.16 10.92
C ALA A 185 -11.92 -15.29 10.54
N TYR A 186 -10.63 -15.13 10.86
CA TYR A 186 -9.63 -16.17 10.60
C TYR A 186 -9.86 -17.43 11.44
N ARG A 187 -10.35 -17.31 12.67
CA ARG A 187 -10.75 -18.48 13.46
C ARG A 187 -11.83 -19.29 12.72
N GLN A 188 -12.89 -18.64 12.24
CA GLN A 188 -13.94 -19.31 11.47
C GLN A 188 -13.40 -19.95 10.19
N LEU A 189 -12.44 -19.30 9.52
CA LEU A 189 -11.74 -19.88 8.37
C LEU A 189 -11.08 -21.21 8.76
N PHE A 190 -10.17 -21.20 9.74
CA PHE A 190 -9.40 -22.39 10.11
C PHE A 190 -10.25 -23.50 10.76
N GLU A 191 -11.41 -23.18 11.35
CA GLU A 191 -12.35 -24.16 11.89
C GLU A 191 -13.17 -24.89 10.81
N HIS A 192 -13.31 -24.29 9.62
CA HIS A 192 -14.26 -24.73 8.61
C HIS A 192 -13.66 -24.97 7.22
N THR A 193 -12.36 -24.77 7.03
CA THR A 193 -11.69 -25.03 5.75
C THR A 193 -10.30 -25.65 5.91
N GLU A 194 -9.95 -26.51 4.96
CA GLU A 194 -8.60 -27.04 4.73
C GLU A 194 -8.15 -26.70 3.30
N ALA A 195 -8.62 -25.57 2.77
CA ALA A 195 -8.32 -25.14 1.40
C ALA A 195 -6.82 -24.90 1.22
N ASP A 196 -6.29 -25.38 0.10
CA ASP A 196 -4.91 -25.19 -0.36
C ASP A 196 -4.76 -23.98 -1.30
N LEU A 197 -5.86 -23.36 -1.73
CA LEU A 197 -5.90 -22.12 -2.51
C LEU A 197 -6.83 -21.08 -1.86
N PHE A 198 -6.31 -19.90 -1.57
CA PHE A 198 -7.08 -18.75 -1.09
C PHE A 198 -7.15 -17.64 -2.14
N ILE A 199 -8.36 -17.32 -2.61
CA ILE A 199 -8.59 -16.14 -3.44
C ILE A 199 -8.75 -14.93 -2.53
N ILE A 200 -7.85 -13.95 -2.64
CA ILE A 200 -7.85 -12.76 -1.77
C ILE A 200 -8.23 -11.55 -2.61
N LEU A 201 -9.43 -11.01 -2.35
CA LEU A 201 -9.94 -9.81 -2.99
C LEU A 201 -9.60 -8.59 -2.12
N GLY A 202 -8.59 -7.84 -2.52
CA GLY A 202 -8.17 -6.59 -1.88
C GLY A 202 -8.74 -5.36 -2.58
N VAL A 203 -8.70 -4.20 -1.91
CA VAL A 203 -9.03 -2.90 -2.54
C VAL A 203 -7.79 -2.35 -3.22
N ALA A 204 -7.96 -1.74 -4.41
CA ALA A 204 -6.90 -0.99 -5.09
C ALA A 204 -6.92 0.50 -4.66
N HIS A 205 -6.03 0.93 -3.76
CA HIS A 205 -5.97 2.33 -3.32
C HIS A 205 -5.17 3.23 -4.28
N TYR A 206 -4.15 2.66 -4.92
CA TYR A 206 -3.13 3.42 -5.64
C TYR A 206 -3.24 3.33 -7.17
N GLY A 207 -4.40 2.86 -7.67
CA GLY A 207 -4.75 2.92 -9.08
C GLY A 207 -5.11 1.59 -9.71
N GLY A 208 -5.03 1.58 -11.05
CA GLY A 208 -5.55 0.55 -11.92
C GLY A 208 -6.89 0.97 -12.53
N GLY A 209 -6.91 1.12 -13.86
CA GLY A 209 -8.14 1.41 -14.61
C GLY A 209 -9.04 0.19 -14.81
N SER A 210 -8.57 -1.00 -14.41
CA SER A 210 -9.30 -2.26 -14.50
C SER A 210 -10.05 -2.58 -13.21
N PHE A 211 -11.22 -3.22 -13.35
CA PHE A 211 -12.01 -3.65 -12.21
C PHE A 211 -11.33 -4.76 -11.39
N PHE A 212 -10.64 -5.68 -12.08
CA PHE A 212 -9.84 -6.73 -11.45
C PHE A 212 -8.39 -6.64 -11.93
N ILE A 213 -7.47 -6.60 -10.98
CA ILE A 213 -6.04 -6.50 -11.23
C ILE A 213 -5.36 -7.63 -10.46
N ALA A 214 -4.95 -8.67 -11.17
CA ALA A 214 -4.21 -9.80 -10.61
C ALA A 214 -2.70 -9.61 -10.78
N THR A 215 -1.90 -10.46 -10.16
CA THR A 215 -0.45 -10.54 -10.41
C THR A 215 0.00 -11.99 -10.44
N GLU A 216 1.03 -12.30 -11.22
CA GLU A 216 1.70 -13.62 -11.21
C GLU A 216 2.78 -13.72 -10.11
N LYS A 217 3.06 -12.61 -9.42
CA LYS A 217 4.16 -12.54 -8.45
C LYS A 217 3.82 -13.28 -7.17
N ASP A 218 4.81 -13.98 -6.63
CA ASP A 218 4.70 -14.58 -5.30
C ASP A 218 4.85 -13.47 -4.23
N PHE A 219 4.26 -13.64 -3.05
CA PHE A 219 4.30 -12.63 -2.01
C PHE A 219 5.30 -13.01 -0.92
N GLU A 220 6.29 -12.17 -0.69
CA GLU A 220 7.19 -12.32 0.45
C GLU A 220 6.53 -11.73 1.71
N THR A 221 6.68 -12.43 2.82
CA THR A 221 6.46 -11.91 4.18
C THR A 221 7.65 -12.31 5.06
N PRO A 222 7.77 -11.76 6.28
CA PRO A 222 8.76 -12.25 7.24
C PRO A 222 8.62 -13.74 7.58
N LEU A 223 7.44 -14.34 7.40
CA LEU A 223 7.21 -15.77 7.67
C LEU A 223 7.57 -16.67 6.47
N GLY A 224 7.91 -16.10 5.32
CA GLY A 224 8.28 -16.82 4.10
C GLY A 224 7.49 -16.38 2.87
N ILE A 225 7.78 -17.00 1.73
CA ILE A 225 7.10 -16.73 0.46
C ILE A 225 5.76 -17.49 0.40
N VAL A 226 4.71 -16.81 -0.06
CA VAL A 226 3.42 -17.39 -0.43
C VAL A 226 3.30 -17.39 -1.95
N GLU A 227 3.15 -18.57 -2.53
CA GLU A 227 3.08 -18.75 -3.98
C GLU A 227 1.75 -18.26 -4.54
N THR A 228 1.79 -17.61 -5.70
CA THR A 228 0.58 -17.32 -6.47
C THR A 228 0.20 -18.50 -7.35
N ASP A 229 -1.07 -18.87 -7.39
CA ASP A 229 -1.58 -19.92 -8.27
C ASP A 229 -1.72 -19.41 -9.72
N ARG A 230 -0.60 -19.52 -10.45
CA ARG A 230 -0.50 -19.07 -11.85
C ARG A 230 -1.36 -19.91 -12.79
N ASP A 231 -1.51 -21.21 -12.51
CA ASP A 231 -2.34 -22.10 -13.34
C ASP A 231 -3.81 -21.67 -13.25
N PHE A 232 -4.31 -21.37 -12.05
CA PHE A 232 -5.65 -20.83 -11.87
C PHE A 232 -5.81 -19.45 -12.52
N LEU A 233 -4.82 -18.56 -12.35
CA LEU A 233 -4.84 -17.24 -12.96
C LEU A 233 -4.92 -17.31 -14.48
N HIS A 234 -4.08 -18.13 -15.13
CA HIS A 234 -4.09 -18.30 -16.58
C HIS A 234 -5.41 -18.88 -17.07
N ALA A 235 -5.98 -19.87 -16.38
CA ALA A 235 -7.29 -20.41 -16.69
C ALA A 235 -8.41 -19.34 -16.60
N TRP A 236 -8.31 -18.42 -15.63
CA TRP A 236 -9.25 -17.31 -15.51
C TRP A 236 -9.07 -16.27 -16.62
N GLU A 237 -7.84 -15.89 -16.96
CA GLU A 237 -7.55 -14.97 -18.06
C GLU A 237 -8.07 -15.52 -19.41
N ASP A 238 -7.87 -16.82 -19.66
CA ASP A 238 -8.37 -17.52 -20.84
C ASP A 238 -9.91 -17.53 -20.90
N PHE A 239 -10.57 -17.77 -19.76
CA PHE A 239 -12.03 -17.73 -19.67
C PHE A 239 -12.60 -16.33 -19.86
N ALA A 240 -11.98 -15.31 -19.26
CA ALA A 240 -12.44 -13.93 -19.30
C ALA A 240 -12.09 -13.21 -20.62
N GLY A 241 -11.13 -13.74 -21.40
CA GLY A 241 -10.70 -13.16 -22.67
C GLY A 241 -9.82 -11.91 -22.51
N GLY A 242 -9.06 -11.80 -21.41
CA GLY A 242 -8.25 -10.63 -21.12
C GLY A 242 -7.17 -10.88 -20.06
N LYS A 243 -6.07 -10.13 -20.15
CA LYS A 243 -5.01 -10.16 -19.14
C LYS A 243 -5.39 -9.32 -17.94
N LEU A 244 -5.54 -9.96 -16.79
CA LEU A 244 -5.77 -9.34 -15.48
C LEU A 244 -4.48 -8.74 -14.88
N THR A 245 -3.33 -9.11 -15.45
CA THR A 245 -1.99 -8.72 -14.97
C THR A 245 -1.41 -7.46 -15.62
N ARG A 246 -2.16 -6.76 -16.49
CA ARG A 246 -1.67 -5.57 -17.22
C ARG A 246 -1.24 -4.42 -16.31
N GLU A 247 -1.91 -4.30 -15.17
CA GLU A 247 -1.70 -3.23 -14.20
C GLU A 247 -1.13 -3.79 -12.88
N ASP A 248 -0.37 -4.89 -12.95
CA ASP A 248 0.18 -5.57 -11.77
C ASP A 248 1.01 -4.66 -10.86
N TRP A 249 1.56 -3.57 -11.40
CA TRP A 249 2.24 -2.51 -10.66
C TRP A 249 1.41 -1.97 -9.48
N ALA A 250 0.08 -2.01 -9.57
CA ALA A 250 -0.82 -1.60 -8.49
C ALA A 250 -0.61 -2.42 -7.20
N HIS A 251 -0.09 -3.65 -7.31
CA HIS A 251 0.24 -4.49 -6.16
C HIS A 251 1.48 -4.04 -5.40
N ARG A 252 2.37 -3.23 -6.00
CA ARG A 252 3.73 -2.97 -5.48
C ARG A 252 3.74 -2.50 -4.03
N ILE A 253 2.83 -1.58 -3.70
CA ILE A 253 2.75 -0.92 -2.39
C ILE A 253 1.37 -1.12 -1.74
N GLU A 254 0.50 -1.92 -2.34
CA GLU A 254 -0.86 -2.10 -1.84
C GLU A 254 -0.90 -3.05 -0.64
N HIS A 255 -1.51 -2.64 0.46
CA HIS A 255 -1.50 -3.36 1.73
C HIS A 255 -2.68 -4.32 1.89
N SER A 256 -3.77 -4.12 1.15
CA SER A 256 -5.05 -4.80 1.41
C SER A 256 -4.95 -6.33 1.40
N ILE A 257 -4.16 -6.88 0.47
CA ILE A 257 -3.84 -8.31 0.38
C ILE A 257 -2.70 -8.69 1.32
N GLU A 258 -1.64 -7.89 1.41
CA GLU A 258 -0.45 -8.19 2.22
C GLU A 258 -0.80 -8.46 3.68
N PHE A 259 -1.70 -7.66 4.26
CA PHE A 259 -2.11 -7.77 5.66
C PHE A 259 -2.82 -9.09 5.99
N GLN A 260 -3.33 -9.81 5.00
CA GLN A 260 -4.00 -11.09 5.17
C GLN A 260 -3.00 -12.24 5.33
N LEU A 261 -1.81 -12.11 4.72
CA LEU A 261 -0.85 -13.21 4.62
C LEU A 261 -0.25 -13.65 5.96
N PRO A 262 0.12 -12.75 6.90
CA PRO A 262 0.60 -13.19 8.22
C PRO A 262 -0.42 -14.03 8.99
N PHE A 263 -1.71 -13.74 8.88
CA PHE A 263 -2.76 -14.55 9.53
C PHE A 263 -2.89 -15.92 8.88
N LEU A 264 -2.90 -16.00 7.55
CA LEU A 264 -2.94 -17.27 6.82
C LEU A 264 -1.70 -18.12 7.11
N GLN A 265 -0.49 -17.58 7.01
CA GLN A 265 0.76 -18.31 7.30
C GLN A 265 0.88 -18.72 8.77
N HIS A 266 0.27 -18.00 9.70
CA HIS A 266 0.23 -18.39 11.11
C HIS A 266 -0.76 -19.53 11.37
N GLY A 267 -1.94 -19.52 10.73
CA GLY A 267 -3.00 -20.50 11.00
C GLY A 267 -2.99 -21.76 10.13
N CYS A 268 -2.52 -21.66 8.88
CA CYS A 268 -2.41 -22.81 7.98
C CYS A 268 -1.24 -23.71 8.42
N SER A 269 -1.55 -24.99 8.67
CA SER A 269 -0.55 -25.99 9.05
C SER A 269 0.04 -26.78 7.87
N HIS A 270 -0.42 -26.48 6.66
CA HIS A 270 -0.02 -27.08 5.39
C HIS A 270 0.37 -25.98 4.39
N PRO A 271 1.15 -26.32 3.34
CA PRO A 271 1.37 -25.40 2.22
C PRO A 271 0.05 -24.95 1.58
N PHE A 272 0.01 -23.71 1.13
CA PHE A 272 -1.12 -23.15 0.38
C PHE A 272 -0.61 -22.13 -0.65
N LYS A 273 -1.45 -21.85 -1.65
CA LYS A 273 -1.25 -20.81 -2.64
C LYS A 273 -2.31 -19.72 -2.47
N ILE A 274 -2.07 -18.57 -3.10
CA ILE A 274 -3.03 -17.47 -3.18
C ILE A 274 -3.36 -17.12 -4.62
N LEU A 275 -4.54 -16.56 -4.84
CA LEU A 275 -4.84 -15.76 -6.03
C LEU A 275 -5.07 -14.31 -5.56
N PRO A 276 -4.06 -13.43 -5.65
CA PRO A 276 -4.17 -12.05 -5.21
C PRO A 276 -4.85 -11.20 -6.28
N VAL A 277 -5.99 -10.60 -5.95
CA VAL A 277 -6.77 -9.75 -6.88
C VAL A 277 -7.08 -8.44 -6.20
N LEU A 278 -6.61 -7.33 -6.78
CA LEU A 278 -7.07 -6.01 -6.39
C LEU A 278 -8.34 -5.67 -7.17
N CYS A 279 -9.31 -5.14 -6.45
CA CYS A 279 -10.59 -4.68 -6.95
C CYS A 279 -10.57 -3.15 -7.01
N GLY A 280 -10.61 -2.60 -8.23
CA GLY A 280 -10.69 -1.17 -8.49
C GLY A 280 -12.11 -0.62 -8.36
N SER A 281 -12.22 0.71 -8.27
CA SER A 281 -13.50 1.41 -8.37
C SER A 281 -13.90 1.61 -9.84
N VAL A 282 -15.17 1.31 -10.18
CA VAL A 282 -15.77 1.63 -11.49
C VAL A 282 -16.19 3.10 -11.54
#